data_AF-A0A965CW20-F1
#
_entry.id   AF-A0A965CW20-F1
#
_cell.length_a   1.000
_cell.length_b   1.000
_cell.length_c   1.000
_cell.angle_alpha   90.00
_cell.angle_beta   90.00
_cell.angle_gamma   90.00
#
_symmetry.space_group_name_H-M   'P 1'
#
loop_
_entity.id
_entity.type
_entity.pdbx_description
1 polymer ?
#
loop_
_entity_poly.entity_id
_entity_poly.type
_entity_poly.pdbx_seq_one_letter_code
_entity_poly.pdbx_strand_id
1 'polypeptide(L)'
;MNRIYFLRRLHFVAALSAALFGLGVADAQTFPTRPVRMIVPFPPGGGTDLLARVLAPKLGEMLGQQVVVDNRPGAGGTLGSRLMLDAQPDGHTILLGTTSTHAIGPHLYSKPPYDPVRDF
;
A
#
# COMPACT_ATOMS: atom_id res chain seq x y z
N MET A 1 24.14 55.38 -7.64
CA MET A 1 23.06 54.45 -7.23
C MET A 1 23.29 53.07 -7.87
N ASN A 2 23.86 52.13 -7.10
CA ASN A 2 23.50 50.70 -7.06
C ASN A 2 23.78 49.71 -8.23
N ARG A 3 24.86 49.86 -9.02
CA ARG A 3 25.32 48.79 -9.94
C ARG A 3 25.64 47.45 -9.24
N ILE A 4 26.21 47.52 -8.04
CA ILE A 4 26.57 46.34 -7.22
C ILE A 4 25.31 45.59 -6.75
N TYR A 5 24.27 46.31 -6.32
CA TYR A 5 23.00 45.68 -5.90
C TYR A 5 22.24 45.09 -7.09
N PHE A 6 22.34 45.69 -8.28
CA PHE A 6 21.74 45.16 -9.51
C PHE A 6 22.37 43.83 -9.93
N LEU A 7 23.71 43.77 -9.95
CA LEU A 7 24.45 42.53 -10.25
C LEU A 7 24.17 41.43 -9.22
N ARG A 8 24.09 41.76 -7.92
CA ARG A 8 23.78 40.79 -6.86
C ARG A 8 22.36 40.24 -6.97
N ARG A 9 21.38 41.08 -7.33
CA ARG A 9 19.99 40.65 -7.59
C ARG A 9 19.91 39.75 -8.81
N LEU A 10 20.65 40.05 -9.88
CA LEU A 10 20.66 39.23 -11.10
C LEU A 10 21.24 37.83 -10.85
N HIS A 11 22.31 37.71 -10.06
CA HIS A 11 22.86 36.41 -9.66
C HIS A 11 21.92 35.61 -8.76
N PHE A 12 21.19 36.28 -7.86
CA PHE A 12 20.24 35.63 -6.97
C PHE A 12 19.03 35.07 -7.73
N VAL A 13 18.53 35.83 -8.72
CA VAL A 13 17.44 35.37 -9.59
C VAL A 13 17.89 34.19 -10.45
N ALA A 14 19.09 34.26 -11.05
CA ALA A 14 19.63 33.17 -11.86
C ALA A 14 19.84 31.88 -11.06
N ALA A 15 20.34 31.97 -9.82
CA ALA A 15 20.50 30.82 -8.93
C ALA A 15 19.16 30.19 -8.53
N LEU A 16 18.13 31.02 -8.27
CA LEU A 16 16.79 30.54 -7.94
C LEU A 16 16.11 29.85 -9.14
N SER A 17 16.28 30.39 -10.34
CA SER A 17 15.78 29.77 -11.58
C SER A 17 16.45 28.41 -11.84
N ALA A 18 17.77 28.31 -11.67
CA ALA A 18 18.49 27.04 -11.83
C ALA A 18 18.05 25.98 -10.80
N ALA A 19 17.73 26.37 -9.57
CA ALA A 19 17.21 25.46 -8.55
C ALA A 19 15.81 24.91 -8.89
N LEU A 20 14.98 25.69 -9.60
CA LEU A 20 13.64 25.27 -10.03
C LEU A 20 13.68 24.30 -11.23
N PHE A 21 14.66 24.44 -12.13
CA PHE A 21 14.85 23.52 -13.27
C PHE A 21 15.49 22.17 -12.87
N GLY A 22 16.11 22.08 -11.69
CA GLY A 22 16.69 20.84 -11.16
C GLY A 22 15.68 19.93 -10.44
N LEU A 23 14.47 20.41 -10.19
CA LEU A 23 13.36 19.60 -9.69
C LEU A 23 12.83 18.78 -10.86
N GLY A 24 13.34 17.56 -11.04
CA GLY A 24 12.86 16.63 -12.05
C GLY A 24 11.33 16.48 -11.96
N VAL A 25 10.69 16.35 -13.12
CA VAL A 25 9.26 16.05 -13.19
C VAL A 25 9.03 14.74 -12.45
N ALA A 26 8.34 14.80 -11.31
CA ALA A 26 7.89 13.59 -10.63
C ALA A 26 6.92 12.88 -11.59
N ASP A 27 7.35 11.77 -12.18
CA ASP A 27 6.47 10.94 -12.98
C ASP A 27 5.43 10.38 -12.01
N ALA A 28 4.17 10.76 -12.20
CA ALA A 28 3.08 10.26 -11.39
C ALA A 28 2.95 8.78 -11.71
N GLN A 29 3.62 7.93 -10.91
CA GLN A 29 3.59 6.49 -11.12
C GLN A 29 2.13 6.03 -11.12
N THR A 30 1.68 5.54 -12.28
CA THR A 30 0.36 4.95 -12.41
C THR A 30 0.34 3.67 -11.60
N PHE A 31 -0.37 3.68 -10.47
CA PHE A 31 -0.63 2.46 -9.72
C PHE A 31 -1.52 1.52 -10.54
N PRO A 32 -1.30 0.20 -10.47
CA PRO A 32 -0.14 -0.49 -9.92
C PRO A 32 1.05 -0.58 -10.90
N THR A 33 2.27 -0.49 -10.36
CA THR A 33 3.53 -0.59 -11.15
C THR A 33 4.10 -2.01 -11.19
N ARG A 34 3.55 -2.92 -10.38
CA ARG A 34 3.95 -4.33 -10.25
C ARG A 34 2.74 -5.17 -9.81
N PRO A 35 2.81 -6.51 -9.84
CA PRO A 35 1.75 -7.35 -9.32
C PRO A 35 1.35 -7.00 -7.89
N VAL A 36 0.05 -7.06 -7.61
CA VAL A 36 -0.54 -6.84 -6.29
C VAL A 36 -0.59 -8.18 -5.55
N ARG A 37 -0.06 -8.23 -4.33
CA ARG A 37 -0.15 -9.39 -3.45
C ARG A 37 -1.44 -9.30 -2.63
N MET A 38 -2.31 -10.31 -2.75
CA MET A 38 -3.48 -10.47 -1.88
C MET A 38 -3.15 -11.48 -0.78
N ILE A 39 -2.99 -11.00 0.45
CA ILE A 39 -2.86 -11.86 1.62
C ILE A 39 -4.24 -12.48 1.93
N VAL A 40 -4.29 -13.80 1.96
CA VAL A 40 -5.47 -14.56 2.40
C VAL A 40 -5.14 -15.19 3.75
N PRO A 41 -5.79 -14.79 4.86
CA PRO A 41 -5.40 -15.23 6.20
C PRO A 41 -5.84 -16.66 6.56
N PHE A 42 -6.09 -17.51 5.55
CA PHE A 42 -6.62 -18.87 5.70
C PHE A 42 -5.93 -19.88 4.76
N PRO A 43 -5.99 -21.18 5.07
CA PRO A 43 -5.37 -22.21 4.24
C PRO A 43 -5.90 -22.22 2.80
N PRO A 44 -5.08 -22.64 1.81
CA PRO A 44 -5.53 -22.82 0.44
C PRO A 44 -6.63 -23.89 0.33
N GLY A 45 -7.52 -23.75 -0.65
CA GLY A 45 -8.64 -24.67 -0.90
C GLY A 45 -9.88 -24.45 -0.02
N GLY A 46 -9.80 -23.59 1.01
CA GLY A 46 -10.97 -23.20 1.82
C GLY A 46 -11.85 -22.15 1.14
N GLY A 47 -13.02 -21.87 1.75
CA GLY A 47 -13.98 -20.90 1.18
C GLY A 47 -13.40 -19.49 0.94
N THR A 48 -12.57 -18.98 1.84
CA THR A 48 -11.90 -17.69 1.67
C THR A 48 -10.89 -17.69 0.52
N ASP A 49 -10.15 -18.80 0.32
CA ASP A 49 -9.21 -18.95 -0.78
C ASP A 49 -9.94 -19.07 -2.14
N LEU A 50 -11.05 -19.81 -2.18
CA LEU A 50 -11.90 -19.89 -3.36
C LEU A 50 -12.42 -18.49 -3.76
N LEU A 51 -12.90 -17.71 -2.80
CA LEU A 51 -13.32 -16.33 -3.06
C LEU A 51 -12.15 -15.49 -3.59
N ALA A 52 -10.97 -15.56 -2.96
CA ALA A 52 -9.78 -14.84 -3.42
C ALA A 52 -9.42 -15.18 -4.87
N ARG A 53 -9.47 -16.46 -5.24
CA ARG A 53 -9.15 -16.92 -6.61
C ARG A 53 -10.20 -16.54 -7.65
N VAL A 54 -11.45 -16.32 -7.24
CA VAL A 54 -12.49 -15.76 -8.10
C VAL A 54 -12.28 -14.25 -8.31
N LEU A 55 -11.90 -13.53 -7.25
CA LEU A 55 -11.68 -12.08 -7.28
C LEU A 55 -10.40 -11.69 -8.01
N ALA A 56 -9.29 -12.41 -7.77
CA ALA A 56 -7.96 -12.03 -8.25
C ALA A 56 -7.88 -11.79 -9.78
N PRO A 57 -8.46 -12.63 -10.66
CA PRO A 57 -8.48 -12.37 -12.10
C PRO A 57 -9.22 -11.07 -12.46
N LYS A 58 -10.38 -10.82 -11.84
CA LYS A 58 -11.21 -9.63 -12.13
C LYS A 58 -10.54 -8.35 -11.65
N LEU A 59 -9.95 -8.40 -10.45
CA LEU A 59 -9.12 -7.31 -9.97
C LEU A 59 -7.92 -7.09 -10.89
N GLY A 60 -7.30 -8.16 -11.40
CA GLY A 60 -6.18 -8.03 -12.32
C GLY A 60 -6.57 -7.41 -13.67
N GLU A 61 -7.74 -7.75 -14.21
CA GLU A 61 -8.31 -7.11 -15.40
C GLU A 61 -8.57 -5.62 -15.16
N MET A 62 -9.11 -5.24 -14.00
CA MET A 62 -9.41 -3.84 -13.65
C MET A 62 -8.15 -3.01 -13.36
N LEU A 63 -7.14 -3.62 -12.73
CA LEU A 63 -5.91 -2.95 -12.30
C LEU A 63 -4.83 -2.96 -13.39
N GLY A 64 -4.95 -3.79 -14.42
CA GLY A 64 -3.92 -3.95 -15.46
C GLY A 64 -2.65 -4.66 -14.97
N GLN A 65 -2.65 -5.21 -13.75
CA GLN A 65 -1.55 -5.99 -13.18
C GLN A 65 -2.10 -7.25 -12.51
N GLN A 66 -1.31 -8.31 -12.50
CA GLN A 66 -1.70 -9.56 -11.84
C GLN A 66 -1.95 -9.35 -10.34
N VAL A 67 -3.00 -9.98 -9.82
CA VAL A 67 -3.23 -10.13 -8.38
C VAL A 67 -2.82 -11.54 -7.95
N VAL A 68 -1.81 -11.65 -7.09
CA VAL A 68 -1.24 -12.92 -6.63
C VAL A 68 -1.82 -13.27 -5.26
N VAL A 69 -2.51 -14.40 -5.18
CA VAL A 69 -3.06 -14.94 -3.93
C VAL A 69 -1.94 -15.56 -3.08
N ASP A 70 -1.76 -15.07 -1.85
CA ASP A 70 -0.77 -15.56 -0.88
C ASP A 70 -1.46 -16.00 0.42
N ASN A 71 -1.60 -17.31 0.61
CA ASN A 71 -2.24 -17.89 1.79
C ASN A 71 -1.30 -17.85 3.01
N ARG A 72 -1.72 -17.14 4.08
CA ARG A 72 -0.99 -16.99 5.35
C ARG A 72 -1.87 -17.40 6.54
N PRO A 73 -2.11 -18.71 6.72
CA PRO A 73 -2.97 -19.20 7.79
C PRO A 73 -2.33 -19.06 9.17
N GLY A 74 -3.17 -19.06 10.21
CA GLY A 74 -2.74 -19.14 11.61
C GLY A 74 -3.61 -18.31 12.54
N ALA A 75 -3.79 -18.79 13.78
CA ALA A 75 -4.49 -18.08 14.85
C ALA A 75 -5.86 -17.47 14.43
N GLY A 76 -6.70 -18.27 13.77
CA GLY A 76 -8.02 -17.82 13.29
C GLY A 76 -8.00 -16.73 12.20
N GLY A 77 -6.84 -16.52 11.58
CA GLY A 77 -6.57 -15.51 10.57
C GLY A 77 -5.83 -14.27 11.09
N THR A 78 -5.67 -14.13 12.41
CA THR A 78 -5.02 -12.95 12.99
C THR A 78 -3.54 -12.83 12.62
N LEU A 79 -2.84 -13.95 12.39
CA LEU A 79 -1.43 -13.94 11.96
C LEU A 79 -1.29 -13.31 10.56
N GLY A 80 -2.11 -13.75 9.61
CA GLY A 80 -2.12 -13.20 8.25
C GLY A 80 -2.56 -11.72 8.23
N SER A 81 -3.55 -11.35 9.05
CA SER A 81 -3.96 -9.95 9.21
C SER A 81 -2.84 -9.09 9.80
N ARG A 82 -2.14 -9.56 10.84
CA ARG A 82 -1.03 -8.81 11.43
C ARG A 82 0.15 -8.62 10.47
N LEU A 83 0.39 -9.60 9.59
CA LEU A 83 1.42 -9.51 8.55
C LEU A 83 1.15 -8.38 7.54
N MET A 84 -0.12 -8.04 7.29
CA MET A 84 -0.47 -6.91 6.43
C MET A 84 0.07 -5.58 6.98
N LEU A 85 0.13 -5.43 8.30
CA LEU A 85 0.64 -4.21 8.94
C LEU A 85 2.14 -4.00 8.73
N ASP A 86 2.87 -5.06 8.38
CA ASP A 86 4.31 -4.96 8.06
C ASP A 86 4.55 -4.67 6.56
N ALA A 87 3.48 -4.64 5.75
CA ALA A 87 3.58 -4.32 4.33
C ALA A 87 3.82 -2.82 4.11
N GLN A 88 4.48 -2.49 3.01
CA GLN A 88 4.57 -1.09 2.58
C GLN A 88 3.16 -0.57 2.25
N PRO A 89 2.76 0.63 2.72
CA PRO A 89 1.45 1.21 2.46
C PRO A 89 1.37 1.83 1.05
N ASP A 90 1.79 1.07 0.04
CA ASP A 90 1.88 1.49 -1.37
C ASP A 90 0.77 0.87 -2.24
N GLY A 91 -0.19 0.17 -1.63
CA GLY A 91 -1.32 -0.49 -2.28
C GLY A 91 -1.01 -1.82 -2.97
N HIS A 92 0.26 -2.24 -3.08
CA HIS A 92 0.62 -3.49 -3.74
C HIS A 92 0.54 -4.71 -2.83
N THR A 93 0.22 -4.52 -1.56
CA THR A 93 -0.24 -5.60 -0.68
C THR A 93 -1.61 -5.23 -0.18
N ILE A 94 -2.56 -6.15 -0.32
CA ILE A 94 -3.93 -6.01 0.20
C ILE A 94 -4.26 -7.23 1.03
N LEU A 95 -5.16 -7.07 1.99
CA LEU A 95 -5.64 -8.16 2.83
C LEU A 95 -7.08 -8.51 2.44
N LEU A 96 -7.36 -9.80 2.23
CA LEU A 96 -8.73 -10.28 2.18
C LEU A 96 -9.28 -10.40 3.60
N GLY A 97 -9.82 -9.30 4.11
CA GLY A 97 -10.45 -9.22 5.43
C GLY A 97 -11.68 -10.11 5.53
N THR A 98 -11.93 -10.64 6.73
CA THR A 98 -13.08 -11.49 7.05
C THR A 98 -13.74 -11.03 8.34
N THR A 99 -14.99 -11.41 8.57
CA THR A 99 -15.68 -11.17 9.85
C THR A 99 -14.89 -11.74 11.03
N SER A 100 -14.24 -12.90 10.86
CA SER A 100 -13.43 -13.49 11.91
C SER A 100 -12.21 -12.65 12.28
N THR A 101 -11.59 -11.96 11.31
CA THR A 101 -10.37 -11.19 11.54
C THR A 101 -10.64 -9.74 11.94
N HIS A 102 -11.70 -9.11 11.44
CA HIS A 102 -11.96 -7.68 11.69
C HIS A 102 -13.08 -7.42 12.70
N ALA A 103 -13.99 -8.37 12.93
CA ALA A 103 -15.09 -8.19 13.88
C ALA A 103 -14.95 -9.09 15.11
N ILE A 104 -14.70 -10.40 14.92
CA ILE A 104 -14.72 -11.35 16.04
C ILE A 104 -13.37 -11.39 16.76
N GLY A 105 -12.29 -11.71 16.05
CA GLY A 105 -10.96 -11.95 16.61
C GLY A 105 -10.47 -10.86 17.57
N PRO A 106 -10.50 -9.56 17.19
CA PRO A 106 -10.05 -8.48 18.06
C PRO A 106 -10.79 -8.39 19.40
N HIS A 107 -12.03 -8.88 19.47
CA HIS A 107 -12.85 -8.87 20.69
C HIS A 107 -12.72 -10.16 21.52
N LEU A 108 -12.00 -11.18 21.01
CA LEU A 108 -11.75 -12.43 21.74
C LEU A 108 -10.47 -12.42 22.58
N TYR A 109 -9.55 -11.49 22.30
CA TYR A 109 -8.27 -11.39 23.01
C TYR A 109 -8.27 -10.19 23.93
N SER A 110 -7.81 -10.36 25.18
CA SER A 110 -7.63 -9.25 26.12
C SER A 110 -6.57 -8.24 25.66
N LYS A 111 -5.64 -8.68 24.81
CA LYS A 111 -4.64 -7.87 24.11
C LYS A 111 -4.64 -8.30 22.64
N PRO A 112 -5.49 -7.71 21.79
CA PRO A 112 -5.57 -8.10 20.40
C PRO A 112 -4.26 -7.75 19.66
N PRO A 113 -3.87 -8.54 18.65
CA PRO A 113 -2.62 -8.33 17.91
C PRO A 113 -2.64 -7.07 17.01
N TYR A 114 -3.82 -6.50 16.75
CA TYR A 114 -4.04 -5.27 15.97
C TYR A 114 -5.41 -4.66 16.31
N ASP A 115 -5.59 -3.40 15.95
CA ASP A 115 -6.87 -2.70 15.95
C ASP A 115 -7.48 -2.74 14.52
N PRO A 116 -8.67 -3.33 14.31
CA PRO A 116 -9.24 -3.53 12.98
C PRO A 116 -9.77 -2.24 12.32
N VAL A 117 -9.85 -1.12 13.05
CA VAL A 117 -10.32 0.18 12.55
C VAL A 117 -9.17 1.15 12.35
N ARG A 118 -8.22 1.18 13.29
CA ARG A 118 -7.09 2.11 13.22
C ARG A 118 -5.98 1.62 12.30
N ASP A 119 -5.73 0.32 12.28
CA ASP A 119 -4.52 -0.23 11.64
C ASP A 119 -4.74 -0.62 10.15
N PHE A 120 -5.98 -0.51 9.61
CA PHE A 120 -6.35 -0.84 8.22
C PHE A 120 -7.12 0.30 7.55
#